data_AF-A0A494XRA7-F1
#
_entry.id   AF-A0A494XRA7-F1
#
_cell.length_a   1.000
_cell.length_b   1.000
_cell.length_c   1.000
_cell.angle_alpha   90.00
_cell.angle_beta   90.00
_cell.angle_gamma   90.00
#
_symmetry.space_group_name_H-M   'P 1'
#
loop_
_entity.id
_entity.type
_entity.pdbx_description
1 polymer ?
#
loop_
_entity_poly.entity_id
_entity_poly.type
_entity_poly.pdbx_seq_one_letter_code
_entity_poly.pdbx_strand_id
1 'polypeptide(L)'
;MSDQRLYARIFTGIYALAIVVTMALVLLVGLPFARAGHTWLSLGALIFAESILYGATLQYISNSSRSRSMIPGYFGLITVGGIYFLVVVAWILLFSVGLNVSTLCYGFIHLVTLGIFGIVLGLMMLYFRNAEKQEDYSSSGAGY
;
A
#
# COMPACT_ATOMS: atom_id res chain seq x y z
N MET A 1 26.47 0.85 4.90
CA MET A 1 25.50 1.73 5.59
C MET A 1 25.22 3.04 4.84
N SER A 2 26.20 3.65 4.15
CA SER A 2 26.00 4.83 3.29
C SER A 2 24.92 4.62 2.22
N ASP A 3 24.95 3.47 1.56
CA ASP A 3 24.18 3.24 0.34
C ASP A 3 22.69 3.06 0.66
N GLN A 4 22.35 2.36 1.75
CA GLN A 4 20.96 2.21 2.21
C GLN A 4 20.30 3.56 2.51
N ARG A 5 21.05 4.51 3.10
CA ARG A 5 20.54 5.86 3.36
C ARG A 5 20.32 6.64 2.07
N LEU A 6 21.18 6.45 1.08
CA LEU A 6 21.02 7.05 -0.25
C LEU A 6 19.78 6.49 -0.95
N TYR A 7 19.62 5.16 -0.98
CA TYR A 7 18.43 4.51 -1.54
C TYR A 7 17.14 5.00 -0.86
N ALA A 8 17.10 5.00 0.47
CA ALA A 8 15.94 5.49 1.22
C ALA A 8 15.57 6.93 0.81
N ARG A 9 16.56 7.84 0.68
CA ARG A 9 16.32 9.23 0.22
C ARG A 9 15.75 9.29 -1.19
N ILE A 10 16.30 8.50 -2.11
CA ILE A 10 15.82 8.43 -3.51
C ILE A 10 14.36 7.95 -3.52
N PHE A 11 14.05 6.87 -2.81
CA PHE A 11 12.69 6.33 -2.72
C PHE A 11 11.71 7.30 -2.05
N THR A 12 12.12 8.04 -1.03
CA THR A 12 11.31 9.12 -0.45
C THR A 12 11.01 10.22 -1.47
N GLY A 13 12.00 10.59 -2.29
CA GLY A 13 11.79 11.56 -3.38
C GLY A 13 10.81 11.05 -4.43
N ILE A 14 10.93 9.78 -4.84
CA ILE A 14 9.99 9.13 -5.76
C ILE A 14 8.58 9.09 -5.16
N TYR A 15 8.45 8.74 -3.88
CA TYR A 15 7.17 8.73 -3.18
C TYR A 15 6.52 10.12 -3.12
N ALA A 16 7.29 11.16 -2.76
CA ALA A 16 6.77 12.53 -2.75
C ALA A 16 6.27 12.96 -4.13
N LEU A 17 7.00 12.62 -5.20
CA LEU A 17 6.58 12.89 -6.57
C LEU A 17 5.31 12.09 -6.93
N ALA A 18 5.22 10.82 -6.54
CA ALA A 18 4.04 9.99 -6.76
C ALA A 18 2.79 10.59 -6.10
N ILE A 19 2.88 11.03 -4.83
CA ILE A 19 1.77 11.71 -4.14
C ILE A 19 1.32 12.97 -4.90
N VAL A 20 2.28 13.79 -5.38
CA VAL A 20 1.94 15.00 -6.16
C VAL A 20 1.24 14.64 -7.46
N VAL A 21 1.73 13.62 -8.18
CA VAL A 21 1.11 13.13 -9.41
C VAL A 21 -0.28 12.59 -9.14
N THR A 22 -0.47 11.77 -8.11
CA THR A 22 -1.77 11.22 -7.71
C THR A 22 -2.75 12.31 -7.34
N MET A 23 -2.32 13.31 -6.56
CA MET A 23 -3.15 14.47 -6.23
C MET A 23 -3.54 15.26 -7.48
N ALA A 24 -2.59 15.52 -8.39
CA ALA A 24 -2.85 16.22 -9.64
C ALA A 24 -3.86 15.45 -10.52
N LEU A 25 -3.67 14.13 -10.69
CA LEU A 25 -4.56 13.28 -11.47
C LEU A 25 -5.98 13.25 -10.89
N VAL A 26 -6.10 13.04 -9.57
CA VAL A 26 -7.41 12.97 -8.91
C VAL A 26 -8.13 14.32 -8.96
N LEU A 27 -7.41 15.44 -8.84
CA LEU A 27 -8.04 16.77 -8.95
C LEU A 27 -8.44 17.09 -10.40
N LEU A 28 -7.57 16.80 -11.37
CA LEU A 28 -7.85 17.07 -12.80
C LEU A 28 -9.01 16.22 -13.33
N VAL A 29 -9.12 14.96 -12.90
CA VAL A 29 -10.21 14.07 -13.32
C VAL A 29 -11.44 14.25 -12.42
N GLY A 30 -11.24 14.41 -11.11
CA GLY A 30 -12.32 14.44 -10.12
C GLY A 30 -13.12 15.75 -10.10
N LEU A 31 -12.48 16.92 -10.22
CA LEU A 31 -13.18 18.21 -10.17
C LEU A 31 -14.22 18.40 -11.29
N PRO A 32 -13.94 18.07 -12.57
CA PRO A 32 -14.91 18.28 -13.65
C PRO A 32 -15.98 17.17 -13.74
N PHE A 33 -15.66 15.93 -13.33
CA PHE A 33 -16.53 14.77 -13.61
C PHE A 33 -17.13 14.11 -12.37
N ALA A 34 -16.59 14.36 -11.17
CA ALA A 34 -17.01 13.70 -9.94
C ALA A 34 -17.53 14.68 -8.90
N ARG A 35 -18.35 14.18 -7.97
CA ARG A 35 -18.77 14.95 -6.80
C ARG A 35 -17.55 15.19 -5.91
N ALA A 36 -17.51 16.36 -5.26
CA ALA A 36 -16.43 16.71 -4.34
C ALA A 36 -16.18 15.61 -3.29
N GLY A 37 -17.25 15.02 -2.74
CA GLY A 37 -17.14 13.92 -1.77
C GLY A 37 -16.45 12.66 -2.32
N HIS A 38 -16.71 12.29 -3.58
CA HIS A 38 -16.05 11.15 -4.22
C HIS A 38 -14.56 11.43 -4.41
N THR A 39 -14.21 12.66 -4.82
CA THR A 39 -12.84 13.08 -5.05
C THR A 39 -12.00 12.97 -3.78
N TRP A 40 -12.49 13.49 -2.66
CA TRP A 40 -11.78 13.43 -1.38
C TRP A 40 -11.64 12.00 -0.82
N LEU A 41 -12.71 11.19 -0.90
CA LEU A 41 -12.66 9.79 -0.47
C LEU A 41 -11.64 8.99 -1.28
N SER A 42 -11.64 9.18 -2.60
CA SER A 42 -10.73 8.50 -3.52
C SER A 42 -9.29 8.92 -3.33
N LEU A 43 -9.05 10.23 -3.16
CA LEU A 43 -7.71 10.77 -2.89
C LEU A 43 -7.15 10.18 -1.59
N GLY A 44 -7.94 10.14 -0.52
CA GLY A 44 -7.52 9.55 0.75
C GLY A 44 -7.18 8.07 0.62
N ALA A 45 -8.01 7.29 -0.07
CA ALA A 45 -7.77 5.88 -0.30
C ALA A 45 -6.50 5.62 -1.14
N LEU A 46 -6.26 6.42 -2.18
CA LEU A 46 -5.06 6.31 -3.03
C LEU A 46 -3.79 6.67 -2.26
N ILE A 47 -3.78 7.80 -1.53
CA ILE A 47 -2.63 8.21 -0.70
C ILE A 47 -2.32 7.14 0.35
N PHE A 48 -3.36 6.55 0.97
CA PHE A 48 -3.19 5.45 1.92
C PHE A 48 -2.54 4.22 1.27
N ALA A 49 -3.02 3.83 0.09
CA ALA A 49 -2.43 2.72 -0.67
C ALA A 49 -0.95 2.99 -1.03
N GLU A 50 -0.64 4.17 -1.55
CA GLU A 50 0.72 4.61 -1.89
C GLU A 50 1.63 4.63 -0.66
N SER A 51 1.12 5.10 0.48
CA SER A 51 1.86 5.13 1.76
C SER A 51 2.26 3.72 2.22
N ILE A 52 1.38 2.73 2.03
CA ILE A 52 1.68 1.34 2.38
C ILE A 52 2.72 0.75 1.44
N LEU A 53 2.58 0.98 0.13
CA LEU A 53 3.58 0.53 -0.86
C LEU A 53 4.95 1.13 -0.56
N TYR A 54 4.99 2.42 -0.22
CA TYR A 54 6.20 3.09 0.19
C TYR A 54 6.77 2.49 1.48
N GLY A 55 5.95 2.28 2.51
CA GLY A 55 6.36 1.67 3.78
C GLY A 55 6.94 0.26 3.59
N ALA A 56 6.28 -0.59 2.80
CA ALA A 56 6.76 -1.93 2.48
C ALA A 56 8.11 -1.89 1.74
N THR A 57 8.26 -0.94 0.80
CA THR A 57 9.52 -0.74 0.06
C THR A 57 10.65 -0.26 0.96
N LEU A 58 10.37 0.67 1.88
CA LEU A 58 11.34 1.16 2.85
C LEU A 58 11.81 0.05 3.79
N GLN A 59 10.88 -0.75 4.29
CA GLN A 59 11.18 -1.88 5.18
C GLN A 59 12.04 -2.94 4.45
N TYR A 60 11.75 -3.20 3.18
CA TYR A 60 12.57 -4.07 2.35
C TYR A 60 14.01 -3.55 2.20
N ILE A 61 14.18 -2.25 1.91
CA ILE A 61 15.51 -1.63 1.75
C ILE A 61 16.29 -1.65 3.08
N SER A 62 15.63 -1.36 4.21
CA SER A 62 16.30 -1.35 5.52
C SER A 62 16.74 -2.74 5.96
N ASN A 63 15.98 -3.79 5.61
CA ASN A 63 16.23 -5.16 6.04
C ASN A 63 16.96 -6.02 5.00
N SER A 64 17.40 -5.45 3.87
CA SER A 64 17.95 -6.21 2.75
C SER A 64 19.15 -7.09 3.08
N SER A 65 19.91 -6.77 4.15
CA SER A 65 21.07 -7.57 4.58
C SER A 65 20.71 -8.76 5.47
N ARG A 66 19.56 -8.72 6.16
CA ARG A 66 19.29 -9.66 7.27
C ARG A 66 18.55 -10.93 6.85
N SER A 67 17.80 -10.92 5.74
CA SER A 67 17.11 -12.16 5.33
C SER A 67 16.66 -12.13 3.87
N ARG A 68 17.40 -12.83 3.00
CA ARG A 68 16.94 -13.16 1.65
C ARG A 68 15.71 -14.08 1.69
N SER A 69 15.49 -14.82 2.79
CA SER A 69 14.32 -15.69 2.96
C SER A 69 13.02 -14.91 3.17
N MET A 70 13.06 -13.63 3.55
CA MET A 70 11.87 -12.79 3.67
C MET A 70 11.42 -12.12 2.36
N ILE A 71 12.17 -12.27 1.26
CA ILE A 71 11.83 -11.68 -0.06
C ILE A 71 10.38 -12.01 -0.47
N PRO A 72 9.89 -13.26 -0.42
CA PRO A 72 8.53 -13.58 -0.83
C PRO A 72 7.46 -12.83 -0.02
N GLY A 73 7.71 -12.60 1.28
CA GLY A 73 6.81 -11.84 2.12
C GLY A 73 6.70 -10.39 1.66
N TYR A 74 7.81 -9.72 1.39
CA TYR A 74 7.81 -8.33 0.91
C TYR A 74 7.09 -8.19 -0.43
N PHE A 75 7.29 -9.16 -1.34
CA PHE A 75 6.51 -9.24 -2.58
C PHE A 75 5.01 -9.38 -2.32
N GLY A 76 4.62 -10.15 -1.31
CA GLY A 76 3.23 -10.25 -0.89
C GLY A 76 2.65 -8.90 -0.43
N LEU A 77 3.37 -8.13 0.39
CA LEU A 77 2.93 -6.79 0.82
C LEU A 77 2.76 -5.83 -0.35
N ILE A 78 3.74 -5.80 -1.27
CA ILE A 78 3.69 -4.97 -2.47
C ILE A 78 2.52 -5.40 -3.36
N THR A 79 2.31 -6.70 -3.53
CA THR A 79 1.21 -7.26 -4.33
C THR A 79 -0.14 -6.88 -3.74
N VAL A 80 -0.32 -7.07 -2.44
CA VAL A 80 -1.58 -6.73 -1.74
C VAL A 80 -1.85 -5.23 -1.81
N GLY A 81 -0.84 -4.39 -1.55
CA GLY A 81 -0.97 -2.93 -1.70
C GLY A 81 -1.29 -2.51 -3.14
N GLY A 82 -0.67 -3.13 -4.13
CA GLY A 82 -0.91 -2.87 -5.55
C GLY A 82 -2.31 -3.28 -5.98
N ILE A 83 -2.80 -4.45 -5.53
CA ILE A 83 -4.17 -4.90 -5.78
C ILE A 83 -5.16 -3.91 -5.17
N TYR A 84 -4.95 -3.47 -3.93
CA TYR A 84 -5.83 -2.48 -3.30
C TYR A 84 -5.85 -1.16 -4.07
N PHE A 85 -4.69 -0.67 -4.51
CA PHE A 85 -4.60 0.51 -5.36
C PHE A 85 -5.43 0.34 -6.65
N LEU A 86 -5.27 -0.79 -7.35
CA LEU A 86 -6.03 -1.09 -8.57
C LEU A 86 -7.54 -1.17 -8.33
N VAL A 87 -7.96 -1.77 -7.22
CA VAL A 87 -9.38 -1.85 -6.83
C VAL A 87 -9.95 -0.44 -6.57
N VAL A 88 -9.21 0.41 -5.85
CA VAL A 88 -9.61 1.81 -5.61
C VAL A 88 -9.75 2.57 -6.93
N VAL A 89 -8.80 2.42 -7.85
CA VAL A 89 -8.90 3.02 -9.20
C VAL A 89 -10.13 2.50 -9.95
N ALA A 90 -10.40 1.19 -9.90
CA ALA A 90 -11.59 0.62 -10.52
C ALA A 90 -12.89 1.19 -9.92
N TRP A 91 -12.95 1.41 -8.60
CA TRP A 91 -14.09 2.06 -7.95
C TRP A 91 -14.29 3.50 -8.39
N ILE A 92 -13.21 4.26 -8.56
CA ILE A 92 -13.29 5.62 -9.11
C ILE A 92 -13.92 5.59 -10.50
N LEU A 93 -13.42 4.73 -11.39
CA LEU A 93 -13.89 4.67 -12.78
C LEU A 93 -15.33 4.16 -12.87
N LEU A 94 -15.66 3.07 -12.18
CA LEU A 94 -16.97 2.41 -12.29
C LEU A 94 -18.06 3.18 -11.53
N PHE A 95 -17.83 3.49 -10.26
CA PHE A 95 -18.88 4.03 -9.39
C PHE A 95 -18.92 5.55 -9.37
N SER A 96 -17.77 6.22 -9.45
CA SER A 96 -17.78 7.68 -9.50
C SER A 96 -18.12 8.20 -10.90
N VAL A 97 -17.47 7.69 -11.95
CA VAL A 97 -17.65 8.19 -13.32
C VAL A 97 -18.80 7.46 -14.03
N GLY A 98 -18.85 6.13 -13.98
CA GLY A 98 -19.83 5.35 -14.75
C GLY A 98 -21.25 5.35 -14.19
N LEU A 99 -21.40 5.11 -12.88
CA LEU A 99 -22.72 4.82 -12.27
C LEU A 99 -23.30 5.97 -11.43
N ASN A 100 -22.53 7.04 -11.20
CA ASN A 100 -22.94 8.23 -10.42
C ASN A 100 -23.64 7.88 -9.09
N VAL A 101 -23.08 6.92 -8.35
CA VAL A 101 -23.66 6.42 -7.11
C VAL A 101 -23.69 7.53 -6.04
N SER A 102 -24.55 7.42 -5.03
CA SER A 102 -24.56 8.37 -3.92
C SER A 102 -23.23 8.35 -3.13
N THR A 103 -22.80 9.52 -2.65
CA THR A 103 -21.56 9.66 -1.86
C THR A 103 -21.50 8.72 -0.66
N LEU A 104 -22.65 8.50 -0.01
CA LEU A 104 -22.76 7.61 1.15
C LEU A 104 -22.46 6.16 0.76
N CYS A 105 -23.10 5.65 -0.31
CA CYS A 105 -22.86 4.30 -0.80
C CYS A 105 -21.41 4.14 -1.29
N TYR A 106 -20.89 5.15 -2.01
CA TYR A 106 -19.49 5.18 -2.44
C TYR A 106 -18.51 5.09 -1.26
N GLY A 107 -18.76 5.86 -0.20
CA GLY A 107 -17.99 5.79 1.04
C GLY A 107 -18.05 4.41 1.72
N PHE A 108 -19.22 3.78 1.75
CA PHE A 108 -19.37 2.41 2.28
C PHE A 108 -18.56 1.39 1.49
N ILE A 109 -18.54 1.48 0.15
CA ILE A 109 -17.73 0.59 -0.71
C ILE A 109 -16.24 0.74 -0.37
N HIS A 110 -15.75 1.97 -0.22
CA HIS A 110 -14.37 2.22 0.20
C HIS A 110 -14.08 1.68 1.59
N LEU A 111 -14.99 1.87 2.54
CA LEU A 111 -14.83 1.40 3.92
C LEU A 111 -14.79 -0.13 4.00
N VAL A 112 -15.67 -0.83 3.27
CA VAL A 112 -15.66 -2.30 3.19
C VAL A 112 -14.36 -2.79 2.53
N THR A 113 -13.95 -2.16 1.42
CA THR A 113 -12.70 -2.52 0.72
C THR A 113 -11.49 -2.34 1.63
N LEU A 114 -11.43 -1.20 2.35
CA LEU A 114 -10.38 -0.90 3.32
C LEU A 114 -10.38 -1.92 4.48
N GLY A 115 -11.55 -2.31 4.97
CA GLY A 115 -11.69 -3.33 6.02
C GLY A 115 -11.14 -4.70 5.59
N ILE A 116 -11.54 -5.18 4.41
CA ILE A 116 -11.02 -6.44 3.83
C ILE A 116 -9.50 -6.37 3.67
N PHE A 117 -9.01 -5.27 3.11
CA PHE A 117 -7.59 -5.05 2.92
C PHE A 117 -6.80 -5.01 4.23
N GLY A 118 -7.35 -4.34 5.26
CA GLY A 118 -6.76 -4.31 6.60
C GLY A 118 -6.67 -5.71 7.23
N ILE A 119 -7.67 -6.57 7.03
CA ILE A 119 -7.64 -7.97 7.48
C ILE A 119 -6.51 -8.72 6.77
N VAL A 120 -6.39 -8.61 5.45
CA VAL A 120 -5.33 -9.27 4.68
C VAL A 120 -3.94 -8.81 5.12
N LEU A 121 -3.73 -7.50 5.29
CA LEU A 121 -2.48 -6.95 5.81
C LEU A 121 -2.18 -7.44 7.24
N GLY A 122 -3.18 -7.49 8.10
CA GLY A 122 -3.05 -8.01 9.46
C GLY A 122 -2.61 -9.48 9.48
N LEU A 123 -3.22 -10.31 8.64
CA LEU A 123 -2.83 -11.72 8.47
C LEU A 123 -1.40 -11.86 7.93
N MET A 124 -1.01 -11.03 6.95
CA MET A 124 0.36 -11.02 6.45
C MET A 124 1.36 -10.63 7.54
N MET A 125 1.08 -9.60 8.34
CA MET A 125 1.94 -9.19 9.45
C MET A 125 2.11 -10.30 10.51
N LEU A 126 1.02 -11.04 10.82
CA LEU A 126 1.11 -12.20 11.69
C LEU A 126 1.97 -13.32 11.09
N TYR A 127 1.85 -13.56 9.78
CA TYR A 127 2.68 -14.52 9.07
C TYR A 127 4.16 -14.15 9.14
N PHE A 128 4.52 -12.88 8.88
CA PHE A 128 5.90 -12.41 8.99
C PHE A 128 6.48 -12.62 10.38
N ARG A 129 5.73 -12.26 11.42
CA ARG A 129 6.18 -12.40 12.80
C ARG A 129 6.42 -13.87 13.18
N ASN A 130 5.66 -14.79 12.58
CA ASN A 130 5.86 -16.23 12.79
C ASN A 130 7.05 -16.76 11.99
N ALA A 131 7.26 -16.27 10.77
CA ALA A 131 8.41 -16.63 9.95
C ALA A 131 9.74 -16.18 10.59
N GLU A 132 9.78 -14.94 11.13
CA GLU A 132 10.92 -14.41 11.89
C GLU A 132 11.30 -15.32 13.06
N LYS A 133 10.31 -15.74 13.86
CA LYS A 133 10.56 -16.65 14.99
C LYS A 133 11.15 -17.99 14.57
N GLN A 134 10.71 -18.54 13.44
CA GLN A 134 11.24 -19.83 12.95
C GLN A 134 12.72 -19.72 12.56
N GLU A 135 13.13 -18.61 11.94
CA GLU A 135 14.54 -18.35 11.62
C GLU A 135 15.40 -18.27 12.89
N ASP A 136 14.91 -17.62 13.95
CA ASP A 136 15.62 -17.53 15.23
C ASP A 136 15.84 -18.91 15.89
N TYR A 137 14.82 -19.78 15.88
CA TYR A 137 14.95 -21.14 16.41
C TYR A 137 15.93 -22.00 15.61
N SER A 138 15.88 -21.94 14.28
CA SER A 138 16.81 -22.68 13.42
C SER A 138 18.27 -22.22 13.61
N SER A 139 18.49 -20.92 13.81
CA SER A 139 19.84 -20.38 14.04
C SER A 139 20.45 -20.77 15.40
N SER A 140 19.62 -20.91 16.44
CA SER A 140 20.06 -21.28 17.79
C SER A 140 20.25 -22.78 18.00
N GLY A 141 19.53 -23.62 17.26
CA GLY A 141 19.66 -25.08 17.30
C GLY A 141 20.88 -25.64 16.57
N ALA A 142 21.43 -24.92 15.57
CA ALA A 142 22.60 -25.36 14.80
C ALA A 142 23.95 -25.17 15.52
N GLY A 143 23.94 -24.66 16.75
CA GLY A 143 25.13 -24.38 17.56
C GLY A 143 25.55 -25.50 18.53
N TYR A 144 24.93 -26.67 18.47
CA TYR A 144 25.25 -27.84 19.31
C TYR A 144 25.79 -29.01 18.50
#